data_AF-A0A927IZ51-F1
#
_entry.id   AF-A0A927IZ51-F1
#
_cell.length_a   1.000
_cell.length_b   1.000
_cell.length_c   1.000
_cell.angle_alpha   90.00
_cell.angle_beta   90.00
_cell.angle_gamma   90.00
#
_symmetry.space_group_name_H-M   'P 1'
#
loop_
_entity.id
_entity.type
_entity.pdbx_description
1 polymer ?
#
loop_
_entity_poly.entity_id
_entity_poly.type
_entity_poly.pdbx_seq_one_letter_code
_entity_poly.pdbx_strand_id
1 'polypeptide(L)'
;MTRTSTSRAARTSRFWAVPVVVASVAAVAACSPVLTTKEYSPSDGVRVDLTADVRGLNLMLVSEGDGAAGTLIGAFANDSTQDVTVGVAPLGGAALEVPVAGGETVYLGTEEGFEAVLGTVDATPGGVLPVTVTSSTGETADVELPVLDGTLPEYEDFLPTAG
;
A
#
# COMPACT_ATOMS: atom_id res chain seq x y z
N MET A 1 15.23 81.38 28.17
CA MET A 1 14.04 80.56 27.87
C MET A 1 14.45 79.44 26.93
N THR A 2 14.62 78.22 27.44
CA THR A 2 15.05 77.05 26.65
C THR A 2 13.99 75.96 26.89
N ARG A 3 13.17 75.67 25.88
CA ARG A 3 12.17 74.60 25.93
C ARG A 3 12.84 73.29 25.50
N THR A 4 12.92 72.34 26.41
CA THR A 4 13.31 70.96 26.11
C THR A 4 12.14 70.25 25.44
N SER A 5 12.31 69.90 24.16
CA SER A 5 11.40 69.00 23.43
C SER A 5 11.71 67.57 23.86
N THR A 6 10.76 66.90 24.53
CA THR A 6 10.83 65.46 24.81
C THR A 6 10.10 64.72 23.68
N SER A 7 10.84 64.02 22.82
CA SER A 7 10.25 63.13 21.83
C SER A 7 9.66 61.90 22.53
N ARG A 8 8.35 61.71 22.42
CA ARG A 8 7.70 60.44 22.79
C ARG A 8 8.07 59.40 21.74
N ALA A 9 9.02 58.53 22.07
CA ALA A 9 9.32 57.36 21.25
C ALA A 9 8.03 56.53 21.06
N ALA A 10 7.67 56.30 19.80
CA ALA A 10 6.45 55.60 19.40
C ALA A 10 6.43 54.16 19.95
N ARG A 11 5.57 53.93 20.93
CA ARG A 11 5.36 52.65 21.61
C ARG A 11 4.39 51.73 20.85
N THR A 12 4.33 51.83 19.52
CA THR A 12 3.27 51.23 18.68
C THR A 12 3.66 49.90 18.02
N SER A 13 4.92 49.45 18.10
CA SER A 13 5.37 48.22 17.41
C SER A 13 4.87 46.91 18.04
N ARG A 14 4.29 46.94 19.24
CA ARG A 14 3.81 45.74 19.94
C ARG A 14 2.40 45.28 19.54
N PHE A 15 1.61 46.11 18.88
CA PHE A 15 0.23 45.74 18.50
C PHE A 15 0.16 44.69 17.38
N TRP A 16 1.22 44.58 16.57
CA TRP A 16 1.27 43.64 15.45
C TRP A 16 1.93 42.29 15.79
N ALA A 17 2.60 42.17 16.93
CA ALA A 17 3.32 40.94 17.28
C ALA A 17 2.37 39.73 17.46
N VAL A 18 1.25 39.91 18.17
CA VAL A 18 0.25 38.86 18.40
C VAL A 18 -0.42 38.37 17.12
N PRO A 19 -0.99 39.22 16.25
CA PRO A 19 -1.62 38.75 15.01
C PRO A 19 -0.61 38.09 14.06
N VAL A 20 0.65 38.56 14.01
CA VAL A 20 1.70 37.92 13.21
C VAL A 20 2.01 36.52 13.72
N VAL A 21 2.13 36.32 15.05
CA VAL A 21 2.37 34.99 15.63
C VAL A 21 1.18 34.04 15.39
N VAL A 22 -0.05 34.51 15.58
CA VAL A 22 -1.24 33.69 15.33
C VAL A 22 -1.35 33.31 13.85
N ALA A 23 -1.12 34.25 12.94
CA ALA A 23 -1.16 33.99 11.51
C ALA A 23 -0.05 33.02 11.06
N SER A 24 1.14 33.12 11.64
CA SER A 24 2.25 32.20 11.32
C SER A 24 2.00 30.79 11.87
N VAL A 25 1.45 30.64 13.09
CA VAL A 25 1.03 29.32 13.60
C VAL A 25 -0.09 28.70 12.76
N ALA A 26 -1.09 29.50 12.36
CA ALA A 26 -2.16 29.03 11.49
C ALA A 26 -1.65 28.62 10.10
N ALA A 27 -0.71 29.36 9.52
CA ALA A 27 -0.08 29.01 8.25
C ALA A 27 0.72 27.70 8.33
N VAL A 28 1.46 27.49 9.42
CA VAL A 28 2.19 26.21 9.65
C VAL A 28 1.22 25.05 9.81
N ALA A 29 0.13 25.22 10.56
CA ALA A 29 -0.89 24.19 10.74
C ALA A 29 -1.67 23.87 9.45
N ALA A 30 -1.92 24.89 8.60
CA ALA A 30 -2.59 24.70 7.32
C ALA A 30 -1.70 24.02 6.26
N CYS A 31 -0.39 24.24 6.33
CA CYS A 31 0.58 23.67 5.38
C CYS A 31 1.26 22.39 5.88
N SER A 32 1.02 21.97 7.13
CA SER A 32 1.53 20.69 7.61
C SER A 32 0.79 19.53 6.94
N PRO A 33 1.49 18.48 6.49
CA PRO A 33 0.85 17.34 5.85
C PRO A 33 -0.06 16.61 6.85
N VAL A 34 -1.25 16.25 6.40
CA VAL A 34 -2.17 15.40 7.17
C VAL A 34 -1.68 13.96 7.04
N LEU A 35 -0.93 13.48 8.04
CA LEU A 35 -0.31 12.14 7.95
C LEU A 35 -1.33 11.01 7.85
N THR A 36 -2.57 11.19 8.31
CA THR A 36 -3.64 10.18 8.21
C THR A 36 -4.15 9.98 6.79
N THR A 37 -3.87 10.88 5.85
CA THR A 37 -4.20 10.70 4.42
C THR A 37 -3.01 10.17 3.61
N LYS A 38 -1.88 9.88 4.26
CA LYS A 38 -0.74 9.25 3.59
C LYS A 38 -1.07 7.78 3.40
N GLU A 39 -1.25 7.39 2.15
CA GLU A 39 -1.45 5.99 1.79
C GLU A 39 -0.20 5.16 2.13
N TYR A 40 -0.45 4.02 2.77
CA TYR A 40 0.51 2.96 3.05
C TYR A 40 -0.28 1.64 3.10
N SER A 41 0.41 0.50 3.16
CA SER A 41 -0.24 -0.80 3.41
C SER A 41 -0.32 -1.05 4.92
N PRO A 42 -1.48 -0.89 5.58
CA PRO A 42 -1.61 -1.10 7.02
C PRO A 42 -1.71 -2.59 7.43
N SER A 43 -1.06 -3.48 6.69
CA SER A 43 -1.13 -4.93 6.89
C SER A 43 0.20 -5.58 6.50
N ASP A 44 0.27 -6.91 6.56
CA ASP A 44 1.49 -7.69 6.35
C ASP A 44 1.85 -7.83 4.87
N GLY A 45 0.88 -7.64 3.98
CA GLY A 45 1.07 -7.59 2.55
C GLY A 45 1.20 -6.19 1.98
N VAL A 46 1.37 -6.14 0.65
CA VAL A 46 1.58 -4.90 -0.11
C VAL A 46 0.35 -4.53 -0.94
N ARG A 47 0.20 -3.25 -1.23
CA ARG A 47 -0.78 -2.72 -2.18
C ARG A 47 -0.09 -2.47 -3.51
N VAL A 48 -0.79 -2.75 -4.61
CA VAL A 48 -0.37 -2.36 -5.96
C VAL A 48 -1.54 -1.69 -6.69
N ASP A 49 -1.29 -0.55 -7.31
CA ASP A 49 -2.26 0.14 -8.15
C ASP A 49 -1.84 -0.04 -9.61
N LEU A 50 -2.63 -0.78 -10.40
CA LEU A 50 -2.34 -1.03 -11.83
C LEU A 50 -2.95 0.08 -12.69
N THR A 51 -4.18 0.47 -12.36
CA THR A 51 -4.90 1.59 -12.97
C THR A 51 -5.58 2.42 -11.87
N ALA A 52 -6.36 3.44 -12.25
CA ALA A 52 -7.17 4.17 -11.29
C ALA A 52 -8.27 3.29 -10.64
N ASP A 53 -8.71 2.24 -11.33
CA ASP A 53 -9.86 1.41 -10.92
C ASP A 53 -9.45 -0.02 -10.53
N VAL A 54 -8.29 -0.50 -10.98
CA VAL A 54 -7.81 -1.88 -10.74
C VAL A 54 -6.61 -1.87 -9.81
N ARG A 55 -6.72 -2.61 -8.70
CA ARG A 55 -5.71 -2.65 -7.63
C ARG A 55 -5.61 -4.01 -6.96
N GLY A 56 -4.42 -4.34 -6.52
CA GLY A 56 -4.14 -5.43 -5.57
C GLY A 56 -4.07 -4.89 -4.14
N LEU A 57 -4.68 -5.62 -3.21
CA LEU A 57 -4.84 -5.25 -1.81
C LEU A 57 -4.25 -6.34 -0.93
N ASN A 58 -3.37 -5.94 0.00
CA ASN A 58 -2.76 -6.83 0.99
C ASN A 58 -2.15 -8.11 0.38
N LEU A 59 -1.41 -7.96 -0.72
CA LEU A 59 -0.79 -9.08 -1.42
C LEU A 59 0.44 -9.57 -0.63
N MET A 60 0.45 -10.84 -0.27
CA MET A 60 1.59 -11.53 0.36
C MET A 60 1.57 -13.02 0.03
N LEU A 61 2.67 -13.71 0.29
CA LEU A 61 2.78 -15.16 0.12
C LEU A 61 2.89 -15.85 1.46
N VAL A 62 2.19 -16.97 1.62
CA VAL A 62 2.42 -17.94 2.70
C VAL A 62 3.04 -19.19 2.09
N SER A 63 4.27 -19.51 2.50
CA SER A 63 5.07 -20.60 1.93
C SER A 63 6.16 -21.05 2.91
N GLU A 64 6.60 -22.30 2.78
CA GLU A 64 7.84 -22.78 3.40
C GLU A 64 9.10 -22.15 2.73
N GLY A 65 8.94 -21.52 1.57
CA GLY A 65 10.03 -20.92 0.80
C GLY A 65 10.95 -21.95 0.14
N ASP A 66 12.17 -21.51 -0.21
CA ASP A 66 13.22 -22.36 -0.80
C ASP A 66 12.75 -23.20 -2.01
N GLY A 67 11.90 -22.61 -2.85
CA GLY A 67 11.36 -23.23 -4.06
C GLY A 67 10.08 -24.04 -3.84
N ALA A 68 9.56 -24.11 -2.62
CA ALA A 68 8.23 -24.67 -2.35
C ALA A 68 7.11 -23.85 -3.03
N ALA A 69 5.93 -24.43 -3.16
CA ALA A 69 4.74 -23.69 -3.55
C ALA A 69 4.38 -22.65 -2.49
N GLY A 70 3.64 -21.60 -2.88
CA GLY A 70 3.14 -20.59 -1.96
C GLY A 70 1.74 -20.15 -2.28
N THR A 71 0.92 -19.95 -1.26
CA THR A 71 -0.43 -19.39 -1.39
C THR A 71 -0.32 -17.88 -1.42
N LEU A 72 -0.83 -17.26 -2.48
CA LEU A 72 -0.99 -15.82 -2.58
C LEU A 72 -2.24 -15.39 -1.80
N ILE A 73 -2.04 -14.62 -0.73
CA ILE A 73 -3.09 -14.05 0.10
C ILE A 73 -3.28 -12.59 -0.27
N GLY A 74 -4.54 -12.14 -0.29
CA GLY A 74 -4.90 -10.74 -0.53
C GLY A 74 -6.21 -10.62 -1.28
N ALA A 75 -6.35 -9.56 -2.08
CA ALA A 75 -7.47 -9.40 -2.99
C ALA A 75 -7.11 -8.58 -4.23
N PHE A 76 -7.83 -8.78 -5.31
CA PHE A 76 -7.87 -7.84 -6.43
C PHE A 76 -9.25 -7.17 -6.49
N ALA A 77 -9.27 -5.84 -6.55
CA ALA A 77 -10.48 -5.06 -6.70
C ALA A 77 -10.49 -4.37 -8.07
N ASN A 78 -11.65 -4.41 -8.73
CA ASN A 78 -11.89 -3.77 -10.02
C ASN A 78 -13.12 -2.87 -9.90
N ASP A 79 -12.92 -1.58 -9.66
CA ASP A 79 -14.01 -0.61 -9.55
C ASP A 79 -14.53 -0.13 -10.91
N SER A 80 -13.98 -0.66 -12.01
CA SER A 80 -14.41 -0.33 -13.37
C SER A 80 -15.69 -1.09 -13.75
N THR A 81 -16.23 -0.81 -14.94
CA THR A 81 -17.41 -1.52 -15.47
C THR A 81 -17.07 -2.68 -16.40
N GLN A 82 -15.78 -2.94 -16.63
CA GLN A 82 -15.30 -3.96 -17.57
C GLN A 82 -14.58 -5.06 -16.80
N ASP A 83 -14.76 -6.31 -17.22
CA ASP A 83 -14.03 -7.44 -16.66
C ASP A 83 -12.55 -7.35 -17.01
N VAL A 84 -11.69 -7.67 -16.05
CA VAL A 84 -10.24 -7.73 -16.24
C VAL A 84 -9.71 -9.07 -15.76
N THR A 85 -8.56 -9.49 -16.29
CA THR A 85 -7.77 -10.58 -15.71
C THR A 85 -6.48 -10.00 -15.19
N VAL A 86 -6.12 -10.31 -13.94
CA VAL A 86 -4.87 -9.89 -13.32
C VAL A 86 -3.93 -11.09 -13.22
N GLY A 87 -2.82 -11.00 -13.93
CA GLY A 87 -1.72 -11.96 -13.88
C GLY A 87 -0.71 -11.60 -12.80
N VAL A 88 -0.27 -12.57 -12.01
CA VAL A 88 0.85 -12.45 -11.05
C VAL A 88 1.94 -13.43 -11.44
N ALA A 89 3.08 -12.92 -11.87
CA ALA A 89 4.18 -13.75 -12.36
C ALA A 89 5.46 -13.51 -11.54
N PRO A 90 5.99 -14.50 -10.81
CA PRO A 90 7.34 -14.43 -10.27
C PRO A 90 8.37 -14.42 -11.41
N LEU A 91 9.53 -13.80 -11.19
CA LEU A 91 10.57 -13.71 -12.21
C LEU A 91 10.97 -15.11 -12.71
N GLY A 92 10.73 -15.38 -14.00
CA GLY A 92 11.04 -16.67 -14.64
C GLY A 92 10.07 -17.81 -14.33
N GLY A 93 9.00 -17.56 -13.56
CA GLY A 93 7.96 -18.54 -13.27
C GLY A 93 6.69 -18.36 -14.13
N ALA A 94 5.74 -19.28 -13.97
CA ALA A 94 4.44 -19.21 -14.62
C ALA A 94 3.55 -18.16 -13.93
N ALA A 95 2.75 -17.45 -14.73
CA ALA A 95 1.78 -16.49 -14.21
C ALA A 95 0.56 -17.21 -13.61
N LEU A 96 0.10 -16.73 -12.46
CA LEU A 96 -1.23 -17.01 -11.91
C LEU A 96 -2.22 -15.98 -12.46
N GLU A 97 -3.24 -16.43 -13.18
CA GLU A 97 -4.24 -15.55 -13.79
C GLU A 97 -5.52 -15.52 -12.93
N VAL A 98 -5.90 -14.33 -12.47
CA VAL A 98 -7.09 -14.12 -11.63
C VAL A 98 -8.13 -13.30 -12.39
N PRO A 99 -9.30 -13.86 -12.74
CA PRO A 99 -10.38 -13.09 -13.34
C PRO A 99 -11.08 -12.22 -12.28
N VAL A 100 -11.27 -10.94 -12.59
CA VAL A 100 -11.92 -9.95 -11.71
C VAL A 100 -12.96 -9.19 -12.51
N ALA A 101 -14.24 -9.51 -12.27
CA ALA A 101 -15.34 -8.85 -12.97
C ALA A 101 -15.43 -7.35 -12.62
N GLY A 102 -16.05 -6.57 -13.49
CA GLY A 102 -16.29 -5.14 -13.24
C GLY A 102 -17.17 -4.92 -12.00
N GLY A 103 -16.74 -4.05 -11.10
CA GLY A 103 -17.43 -3.71 -9.85
C GLY A 103 -17.24 -4.72 -8.72
N GLU A 104 -16.35 -5.70 -8.89
CA GLU A 104 -16.15 -6.80 -7.94
C GLU A 104 -14.79 -6.73 -7.23
N THR A 105 -14.71 -7.46 -6.12
CA THR A 105 -13.46 -7.75 -5.41
C THR A 105 -13.31 -9.25 -5.25
N VAL A 106 -12.19 -9.79 -5.72
CA VAL A 106 -11.85 -11.21 -5.61
C VAL A 106 -10.81 -11.38 -4.51
N TYR A 107 -11.19 -12.07 -3.44
CA TYR A 107 -10.28 -12.48 -2.36
C TYR A 107 -9.46 -13.69 -2.81
N LEU A 108 -8.20 -13.75 -2.37
CA LEU A 108 -7.22 -14.75 -2.80
C LEU A 108 -6.79 -15.61 -1.62
N GLY A 109 -6.70 -16.92 -1.86
CA GLY A 109 -6.10 -17.87 -0.93
C GLY A 109 -6.84 -18.00 0.40
N THR A 110 -8.13 -17.67 0.45
CA THR A 110 -9.03 -17.92 1.59
C THR A 110 -9.98 -19.08 1.30
N GLU A 111 -10.60 -19.68 2.32
CA GLU A 111 -11.50 -20.84 2.15
C GLU A 111 -12.65 -20.60 1.15
N GLU A 112 -13.20 -19.39 1.09
CA GLU A 112 -14.28 -18.99 0.17
C GLU A 112 -13.76 -18.19 -1.05
N GLY A 113 -12.45 -17.95 -1.12
CA GLY A 113 -11.81 -17.12 -2.12
C GLY A 113 -11.38 -17.87 -3.38
N PHE A 114 -10.74 -17.14 -4.29
CA PHE A 114 -10.05 -17.71 -5.42
C PHE A 114 -8.82 -18.49 -4.93
N GLU A 115 -8.71 -19.76 -5.34
CA GLU A 115 -7.53 -20.57 -5.06
C GLU A 115 -6.32 -20.00 -5.79
N ALA A 116 -5.39 -19.43 -5.04
CA ALA A 116 -4.29 -18.63 -5.56
C ALA A 116 -2.95 -19.23 -5.13
N VAL A 117 -2.42 -20.17 -5.91
CA VAL A 117 -1.16 -20.86 -5.60
C VAL A 117 -0.12 -20.59 -6.68
N LEU A 118 1.06 -20.10 -6.26
CA LEU A 118 2.25 -20.04 -7.08
C LEU A 118 3.04 -21.34 -6.91
N GLY A 119 3.43 -21.97 -8.01
CA GLY A 119 4.12 -23.26 -7.98
C GLY A 119 5.54 -23.21 -7.41
N THR A 120 6.19 -22.04 -7.38
CA THR A 120 7.55 -21.90 -6.87
C THR A 120 7.73 -20.51 -6.25
N VAL A 121 8.14 -20.50 -4.97
CA VAL A 121 8.54 -19.32 -4.21
C VAL A 121 10.02 -19.47 -3.86
N ASP A 122 10.87 -18.89 -4.70
CA ASP A 122 12.34 -18.91 -4.52
C ASP A 122 12.81 -17.75 -3.62
N ALA A 123 12.13 -17.59 -2.49
CA ALA A 123 12.45 -16.63 -1.45
C ALA A 123 12.18 -17.30 -0.09
N THR A 124 13.02 -17.02 0.89
CA THR A 124 12.86 -17.54 2.26
C THR A 124 11.78 -16.76 3.01
N PRO A 125 11.05 -17.39 3.96
CA PRO A 125 10.17 -16.67 4.88
C PRO A 125 10.89 -15.53 5.60
N GLY A 126 10.18 -14.41 5.80
CA GLY A 126 10.73 -13.12 6.25
C GLY A 126 11.42 -12.30 5.16
N GLY A 127 11.57 -12.86 3.95
CA GLY A 127 12.07 -12.17 2.76
C GLY A 127 10.95 -11.61 1.88
N VAL A 128 11.32 -11.24 0.65
CA VAL A 128 10.39 -10.80 -0.39
C VAL A 128 10.61 -11.56 -1.69
N LEU A 129 9.54 -11.88 -2.41
CA LEU A 129 9.58 -12.45 -3.75
C LEU A 129 9.24 -11.35 -4.78
N PRO A 130 10.17 -11.01 -5.70
CA PRO A 130 9.86 -10.08 -6.78
C PRO A 130 8.91 -10.74 -7.80
N VAL A 131 7.81 -10.07 -8.08
CA VAL A 131 6.80 -10.47 -9.07
C VAL A 131 6.45 -9.30 -9.98
N THR A 132 5.99 -9.62 -11.19
CA THR A 132 5.31 -8.67 -12.07
C THR A 132 3.82 -8.94 -12.02
N VAL A 133 3.04 -7.92 -11.67
CA VAL A 133 1.58 -7.93 -11.71
C VAL A 133 1.12 -7.25 -13.00
N THR A 134 0.29 -7.91 -13.79
CA THR A 134 -0.16 -7.43 -15.11
C THR A 134 -1.68 -7.45 -15.20
N SER A 135 -2.29 -6.36 -15.64
CA SER A 135 -3.70 -6.34 -16.04
C SER A 135 -3.84 -6.73 -17.51
N SER A 136 -4.93 -7.41 -17.87
CA SER A 136 -5.30 -7.71 -19.26
C SER A 136 -5.49 -6.47 -20.14
N THR A 137 -5.60 -5.28 -19.53
CA THR A 137 -5.63 -3.97 -20.21
C THR A 137 -4.24 -3.48 -20.65
N GLY A 138 -3.17 -4.13 -20.18
CA GLY A 138 -1.78 -3.90 -20.62
C GLY A 138 -0.89 -3.21 -19.58
N GLU A 139 -1.44 -2.72 -18.47
CA GLU A 139 -0.67 -2.12 -17.39
C GLU A 139 0.04 -3.17 -16.55
N THR A 140 1.29 -2.87 -16.19
CA THR A 140 2.15 -3.75 -15.40
C THR A 140 2.79 -3.00 -14.24
N ALA A 141 3.00 -3.69 -13.12
CA ALA A 141 3.75 -3.19 -11.98
C ALA A 141 4.65 -4.27 -11.41
N ASP A 142 5.91 -3.92 -11.13
CA ASP A 142 6.82 -4.79 -10.38
C ASP A 142 6.60 -4.58 -8.88
N VAL A 143 6.46 -5.69 -8.14
CA VAL A 143 6.08 -5.71 -6.74
C VAL A 143 6.96 -6.70 -5.99
N GLU A 144 7.38 -6.34 -4.78
CA GLU A 144 8.07 -7.24 -3.86
C GLU A 144 7.05 -7.79 -2.86
N LEU A 145 6.61 -9.04 -3.05
CA LEU A 145 5.64 -9.68 -2.16
C LEU A 145 6.35 -10.22 -0.91
N PRO A 146 5.95 -9.83 0.30
CA PRO A 146 6.43 -10.44 1.53
C PRO A 146 6.12 -11.93 1.55
N VAL A 147 7.09 -12.74 1.99
CA VAL A 147 6.92 -14.18 2.19
C VAL A 147 6.86 -14.47 3.69
N LEU A 148 5.75 -15.06 4.14
CA LEU A 148 5.52 -15.52 5.50
C LEU A 148 5.45 -17.05 5.53
N ASP A 149 5.58 -17.61 6.72
CA ASP A 149 5.45 -19.06 6.98
C ASP A 149 4.35 -19.34 8.02
N GLY A 150 4.11 -20.62 8.26
CA GLY A 150 3.18 -21.10 9.29
C GLY A 150 3.77 -21.12 10.70
N THR A 151 4.88 -20.44 10.99
CA THR A 151 5.40 -20.39 12.38
C THR A 151 4.51 -19.55 13.30
N LEU A 152 3.68 -18.68 12.71
CA LEU A 152 2.59 -18.00 13.39
C LEU A 152 1.29 -18.81 13.18
N PRO A 153 0.55 -19.14 14.26
CA PRO A 153 -0.66 -19.95 14.17
C PRO A 153 -1.71 -19.40 13.19
N GLU A 154 -1.76 -18.09 13.00
CA GLU A 154 -2.71 -17.43 12.10
C GLU A 154 -2.42 -17.72 10.62
N TYR A 155 -1.24 -18.21 10.27
CA TYR A 155 -0.82 -18.51 8.90
C TYR A 155 -0.76 -20.01 8.55
N GLU A 156 -0.90 -20.90 9.54
CA GLU A 156 -0.78 -22.35 9.36
C GLU A 156 -1.73 -22.89 8.28
N ASP A 157 -2.99 -22.45 8.30
CA ASP A 157 -4.04 -22.92 7.37
C ASP A 157 -3.84 -22.44 5.92
N PHE A 158 -2.93 -21.48 5.69
CA PHE A 158 -2.65 -20.93 4.37
C PHE A 158 -1.44 -21.56 3.69
N LEU A 159 -0.71 -22.45 4.37
CA LEU A 159 0.35 -23.21 3.73
C LEU A 159 -0.24 -24.14 2.65
N PRO A 160 0.33 -24.17 1.44
CA PRO A 160 -0.12 -25.11 0.41
C PRO A 160 -0.04 -26.54 0.93
N THR A 161 -1.16 -27.26 0.89
CA THR A 161 -1.13 -28.70 1.16
C THR A 161 -0.39 -29.35 0.00
N ALA A 162 0.67 -30.12 0.28
CA ALA A 162 1.34 -30.90 -0.75
C ALA A 162 0.30 -31.80 -1.45
N GLY A 163 0.06 -31.54 -2.74
CA GLY A 163 -0.82 -32.35 -3.59
C GLY A 163 -0.26 -33.73 -3.88
#